data_AF-A0A8C2YY84-F1
#
_entry.id   AF-A0A8C2YY84-F1
#
_cell.length_a   1.000
_cell.length_b   1.000
_cell.length_c   1.000
_cell.angle_alpha   90.00
_cell.angle_beta   90.00
_cell.angle_gamma   90.00
#
_symmetry.space_group_name_H-M   'P 1'
#
loop_
_entity.id
_entity.type
_entity.pdbx_description
1 polymer ?
#
loop_
_entity_poly.entity_id
_entity_poly.type
_entity_poly.pdbx_seq_one_letter_code
_entity_poly.pdbx_strand_id
1 'polypeptide(L)'
;MDQAQSDTLGFVPQKDIVYNKLLPYADRLDEESNDILSKIKSNLCRAVQLREIWPGVLFWTRKLSTYMRLYGRKFSKEDHVLFIKLLYELVTIPKLEISMMQGLARLLINLLKKRELLSREDLELRWRPLYELHDRILFSKTEHLGLNWFPNSVESVLKTLVKSCRPYFAESATQEMLDEWRPLLCPFDVTMQRAISYFELFLPTTLPPELHDKGFKLWFDELITLWLSVQNLPSWELHLVNLFARLANDNIGYIDWDPHISKVCFLFYFQHPLRSLKRLFFSFVAHAHVWPDIYDLTHGVYFMGGPSKQAQAQLSGLFNSITSFFHPSNHGRWLMKLMKLLQRLPASVVRRLHRERYRKPTWLTPIPESHKLTEEDITCFVKSMMQPVLLAMFSKTGSLDAAQALQNLALMRPELVIPPVLEKTYPALETLTEPHQLTATLSCMIGVARSLVSGGQRFPEGPTHMLPLLMRALPGVDPNDFSKCMITFQFIATFVTLVPLVDCSSALHERTDLTEVEREMCSASAEFEDFVLQFMDRHLLYLLHTLISQLC
;
A
#
# COMPACT_ATOMS: atom_id res chain seq x y z
N MET A 1 24.68 -12.10 18.02
CA MET A 1 23.47 -11.64 18.76
C MET A 1 22.39 -12.70 18.76
N ASP A 2 22.04 -13.29 17.61
CA ASP A 2 20.93 -14.27 17.53
C ASP A 2 21.17 -15.57 18.33
N GLN A 3 22.40 -16.07 18.43
CA GLN A 3 22.73 -17.25 19.25
C GLN A 3 22.58 -16.99 20.76
N ALA A 4 23.16 -15.89 21.28
CA ALA A 4 23.03 -15.54 22.69
C ALA A 4 21.56 -15.26 23.12
N GLN A 5 20.76 -14.68 22.22
CA GLN A 5 19.33 -14.46 22.45
C GLN A 5 18.53 -15.77 22.39
N SER A 6 18.90 -16.69 21.49
CA SER A 6 18.31 -18.04 21.42
C SER A 6 18.62 -18.86 22.67
N ASP A 7 19.83 -18.77 23.22
CA ASP A 7 20.26 -19.51 24.41
C ASP A 7 19.51 -19.02 25.67
N THR A 8 19.22 -17.72 25.75
CA THR A 8 18.46 -17.11 26.86
C THR A 8 16.96 -17.43 26.77
N LEU A 9 16.41 -17.48 25.55
CA LEU A 9 14.98 -17.72 25.33
C LEU A 9 14.60 -19.20 25.27
N GLY A 10 15.55 -20.08 24.93
CA GLY A 10 15.30 -21.51 24.67
C GLY A 10 14.58 -21.79 23.35
N PHE A 11 14.37 -20.77 22.50
CA PHE A 11 13.80 -20.89 21.16
C PHE A 11 14.23 -19.73 20.27
N VAL A 12 14.12 -19.91 18.95
CA VAL A 12 14.40 -18.85 17.97
C VAL A 12 13.13 -18.01 17.71
N PRO A 13 13.12 -16.70 18.02
CA PRO A 13 12.00 -15.82 17.69
C PRO A 13 11.95 -15.54 16.18
N GLN A 14 10.74 -15.43 15.61
CA GLN A 14 10.57 -15.26 14.15
C GLN A 14 10.65 -13.79 13.69
N LYS A 15 10.05 -12.86 14.43
CA LYS A 15 10.00 -11.43 14.09
C LYS A 15 9.54 -10.60 15.28
N ASP A 16 10.49 -10.29 16.16
CA ASP A 16 10.33 -9.39 17.29
C ASP A 16 10.11 -7.94 16.84
N ILE A 17 9.62 -7.09 17.75
CA ILE A 17 9.53 -5.65 17.52
C ILE A 17 10.90 -5.05 17.81
N VAL A 18 11.53 -4.47 16.79
CA VAL A 18 12.89 -3.89 16.86
C VAL A 18 12.99 -2.85 17.99
N TYR A 19 11.94 -2.05 18.18
CA TYR A 19 11.92 -0.96 19.17
C TYR A 19 12.02 -1.44 20.62
N ASN A 20 11.69 -2.70 20.92
CA ASN A 20 11.80 -3.23 22.28
C ASN A 20 13.25 -3.33 22.74
N LYS A 21 14.18 -3.52 21.79
CA LYS A 21 15.63 -3.55 22.05
C LYS A 21 16.21 -2.16 22.36
N LEU A 22 15.47 -1.09 22.06
CA LEU A 22 15.88 0.30 22.30
C LEU A 22 15.37 0.83 23.65
N LEU A 23 14.63 0.02 24.42
CA LEU A 23 14.11 0.43 25.71
C LEU A 23 15.20 0.34 26.80
N PRO A 24 15.21 1.26 27.79
CA PRO A 24 16.20 1.23 28.88
C PRO A 24 16.21 -0.04 29.72
N TYR A 25 15.12 -0.81 29.68
CA TYR A 25 14.90 -2.05 30.42
C TYR A 25 14.78 -3.27 29.49
N ALA A 26 15.38 -3.22 28.30
CA ALA A 26 15.33 -4.28 27.30
C ALA A 26 15.75 -5.65 27.87
N ASP A 27 16.72 -5.68 28.77
CA ASP A 27 17.23 -6.92 29.40
C ASP A 27 16.16 -7.69 30.19
N ARG A 28 15.17 -6.99 30.75
CA ARG A 28 14.07 -7.60 31.53
C ARG A 28 12.97 -8.19 30.65
N LEU A 29 12.91 -7.79 29.39
CA LEU A 29 11.81 -8.14 28.49
C LEU A 29 11.87 -9.60 28.00
N ASP A 30 13.06 -10.20 27.99
CA ASP A 30 13.24 -11.60 27.60
C ASP A 30 12.55 -12.54 28.60
N GLU A 31 12.86 -12.41 29.90
CA GLU A 31 12.23 -13.19 30.97
C GLU A 31 10.72 -12.93 31.07
N GLU A 32 10.29 -11.67 31.05
CA GLU A 32 8.87 -11.30 31.14
C GLU A 32 8.06 -11.92 29.99
N SER A 33 8.58 -11.80 28.76
CA SER A 33 7.89 -12.34 27.59
C SER A 33 7.74 -13.86 27.63
N ASN A 34 8.75 -14.58 28.13
CA ASN A 34 8.73 -16.03 28.24
C ASN A 34 7.71 -16.51 29.28
N ASP A 35 7.65 -15.86 30.44
CA ASP A 35 6.66 -16.17 31.48
C ASP A 35 5.22 -15.92 30.96
N ILE A 36 4.98 -14.78 30.31
CA ILE A 36 3.67 -14.47 29.72
C ILE A 36 3.31 -15.48 28.63
N LEU A 37 4.24 -15.85 27.75
CA LEU A 37 4.01 -16.83 26.69
C LEU A 37 3.67 -18.22 27.27
N SER A 38 4.40 -18.66 28.29
CA SER A 38 4.14 -19.91 29.01
C SER A 38 2.72 -19.94 29.60
N LYS A 39 2.33 -18.85 30.28
CA LYS A 39 0.97 -18.69 30.82
C LYS A 39 -0.10 -18.68 29.75
N ILE A 40 0.15 -18.06 28.60
CA ILE A 40 -0.79 -18.06 27.47
C ILE A 40 -0.96 -19.48 26.93
N LYS A 41 0.13 -20.21 26.68
CA LYS A 41 0.07 -21.58 26.15
C LYS A 41 -0.69 -22.49 27.10
N SER A 42 -0.28 -22.55 28.37
CA SER A 42 -0.87 -23.48 29.34
C SER A 42 -2.36 -23.26 29.54
N ASN A 43 -2.77 -22.00 29.73
CA ASN A 43 -4.15 -21.69 30.04
C ASN A 43 -5.05 -21.66 28.80
N LEU A 44 -4.53 -21.31 27.62
CA LEU A 44 -5.28 -21.43 26.37
C LEU A 44 -5.58 -22.91 26.07
N CYS A 45 -4.58 -23.79 26.18
CA CYS A 45 -4.77 -25.23 26.03
C CYS A 45 -5.78 -25.78 27.05
N ARG A 46 -5.64 -25.40 28.33
CA ARG A 46 -6.57 -25.82 29.39
C ARG A 46 -7.99 -25.34 29.12
N ALA A 47 -8.19 -24.10 28.71
CA ALA A 47 -9.51 -23.55 28.41
C ALA A 47 -10.17 -24.28 27.24
N VAL A 48 -9.41 -24.59 26.18
CA VAL A 48 -9.93 -25.37 25.04
C VAL A 48 -10.27 -26.80 25.46
N GLN A 49 -9.41 -27.45 26.24
CA GLN A 49 -9.64 -28.82 26.72
C GLN A 49 -10.87 -28.93 27.64
N LEU A 50 -11.09 -27.93 28.50
CA LEU A 50 -12.28 -27.81 29.33
C LEU A 50 -13.52 -27.33 28.56
N ARG A 51 -13.39 -27.03 27.25
CA ARG A 51 -14.44 -26.46 26.40
C ARG A 51 -15.01 -25.13 26.93
N GLU A 52 -14.20 -24.40 27.70
CA GLU A 52 -14.55 -23.11 28.27
C GLU A 52 -14.28 -21.99 27.25
N ILE A 53 -15.15 -21.89 26.23
CA ILE A 53 -15.03 -20.88 25.17
C ILE A 53 -15.14 -19.46 25.77
N TRP A 54 -16.08 -19.29 26.70
CA TRP A 54 -16.25 -18.09 27.51
C TRP A 54 -16.27 -18.44 29.00
N PRO A 55 -15.53 -17.72 29.86
CA PRO A 55 -14.59 -16.62 29.56
C PRO A 55 -13.20 -17.07 29.09
N GLY A 56 -12.80 -18.33 29.36
CA GLY A 56 -11.44 -18.84 29.20
C GLY A 56 -10.76 -18.56 27.85
N VAL A 57 -11.21 -19.20 26.76
CA VAL A 57 -10.58 -19.06 25.44
C VAL A 57 -10.55 -17.60 24.99
N LEU A 58 -11.66 -16.86 25.17
CA LEU A 58 -11.71 -15.47 24.73
C LEU A 58 -10.75 -14.56 25.53
N PHE A 59 -10.53 -14.84 26.82
CA PHE A 59 -9.57 -14.11 27.64
C PHE A 59 -8.13 -14.35 27.17
N TRP A 60 -7.72 -15.61 26.98
CA TRP A 60 -6.34 -15.94 26.61
C TRP A 60 -6.01 -15.58 25.17
N THR A 61 -6.99 -15.60 24.27
CA THR A 61 -6.82 -15.09 22.90
C THR A 61 -6.65 -13.57 22.86
N ARG A 62 -7.37 -12.81 23.70
CA ARG A 62 -7.12 -11.37 23.89
C ARG A 62 -5.74 -11.09 24.49
N LYS A 63 -5.28 -11.91 25.44
CA LYS A 63 -3.92 -11.84 25.98
C LYS A 63 -2.87 -12.15 24.92
N LEU A 64 -3.06 -13.16 24.06
CA LEU A 64 -2.17 -13.44 22.94
C LEU A 64 -2.12 -12.31 21.92
N SER A 65 -3.27 -11.69 21.60
CA SER A 65 -3.32 -10.50 20.75
C SER A 65 -2.50 -9.34 21.35
N THR A 66 -2.62 -9.13 22.66
CA THR A 66 -1.85 -8.11 23.39
C THR A 66 -0.37 -8.43 23.43
N TYR A 67 -0.01 -9.70 23.66
CA TYR A 67 1.37 -10.19 23.60
C TYR A 67 2.00 -9.88 22.23
N MET A 68 1.30 -10.19 21.15
CA MET A 68 1.78 -9.90 19.80
C MET A 68 1.89 -8.40 19.50
N ARG A 69 1.04 -7.57 20.11
CA ARG A 69 1.12 -6.11 19.98
C ARG A 69 2.32 -5.52 20.72
N LEU A 70 2.69 -6.09 21.87
CA LEU A 70 3.81 -5.61 22.70
C LEU A 70 5.15 -6.19 22.25
N TYR A 71 5.21 -7.49 21.97
CA TYR A 71 6.45 -8.24 21.76
C TYR A 71 6.68 -8.70 20.31
N GLY A 72 5.67 -8.57 19.44
CA GLY A 72 5.73 -9.11 18.08
C GLY A 72 5.55 -10.63 18.06
N ARG A 73 6.31 -11.32 17.19
CA ARG A 73 6.29 -12.81 17.10
C ARG A 73 7.47 -13.42 17.83
N LYS A 74 7.49 -13.22 19.14
CA LYS A 74 8.49 -13.78 20.03
C LYS A 74 8.02 -15.15 20.54
N PHE A 75 7.92 -16.10 19.62
CA PHE A 75 7.62 -17.52 19.84
C PHE A 75 8.21 -18.35 18.70
N SER A 76 8.41 -19.65 18.92
CA SER A 76 9.01 -20.56 17.94
C SER A 76 8.15 -20.75 16.69
N LYS A 77 8.74 -21.29 15.61
CA LYS A 77 8.02 -21.68 14.38
C LYS A 77 6.94 -22.72 14.65
N GLU A 78 7.26 -23.72 15.46
CA GLU A 78 6.36 -24.78 15.86
C GLU A 78 5.16 -24.23 16.63
N ASP A 79 5.40 -23.37 17.63
CA ASP A 79 4.33 -22.74 18.40
C ASP A 79 3.41 -21.89 17.51
N HIS A 80 3.99 -21.19 16.52
CA HIS A 80 3.21 -20.39 15.59
C HIS A 80 2.23 -21.25 14.79
N VAL A 81 2.70 -22.38 14.28
CA VAL A 81 1.86 -23.35 13.56
C VAL A 81 0.77 -23.92 14.49
N LEU A 82 1.12 -24.26 15.73
CA LEU A 82 0.16 -24.77 16.72
C LEU A 82 -0.92 -23.74 17.05
N PHE A 83 -0.55 -22.47 17.28
CA PHE A 83 -1.53 -21.39 17.52
C PHE A 83 -2.46 -21.21 16.32
N ILE A 84 -1.93 -21.27 15.10
CA ILE A 84 -2.75 -21.16 13.89
C ILE A 84 -3.71 -22.33 13.77
N LYS A 85 -3.23 -23.58 13.88
CA LYS A 85 -4.09 -24.78 13.78
C LYS A 85 -5.18 -24.77 14.85
N LEU A 86 -4.83 -24.46 16.09
CA LEU A 86 -5.79 -24.36 17.19
C LEU A 86 -6.86 -23.30 16.91
N LEU A 87 -6.45 -22.08 16.57
CA LEU A 87 -7.39 -20.99 16.30
C LEU A 87 -8.22 -21.21 15.04
N TYR A 88 -7.65 -21.88 14.04
CA TYR A 88 -8.35 -22.26 12.83
C TYR A 88 -9.53 -23.17 13.14
N GLU A 89 -9.27 -24.27 13.84
CA GLU A 89 -10.31 -25.23 14.24
C GLU A 89 -11.35 -24.59 15.18
N LEU A 90 -10.95 -23.68 16.07
CA LEU A 90 -11.87 -22.92 16.92
C LEU A 90 -12.77 -21.97 16.12
N VAL A 91 -12.24 -21.26 15.12
CA VAL A 91 -13.01 -20.33 14.27
C VAL A 91 -14.02 -21.08 13.42
N THR A 92 -13.68 -22.30 12.98
CA THR A 92 -14.53 -23.12 12.10
C THR A 92 -15.54 -23.98 12.86
N ILE A 93 -15.69 -23.83 14.18
CA ILE A 93 -16.72 -24.55 14.95
C ILE A 93 -18.11 -24.25 14.38
N PRO A 94 -18.89 -25.29 14.02
CA PRO A 94 -20.26 -25.11 13.56
C PRO A 94 -21.12 -24.39 14.62
N LYS A 95 -21.91 -23.40 14.20
CA LYS A 95 -22.81 -22.61 15.06
C LYS A 95 -22.13 -21.85 16.22
N LEU A 96 -20.82 -21.58 16.12
CA LEU A 96 -20.16 -20.66 17.04
C LEU A 96 -20.80 -19.26 16.98
N GLU A 97 -20.92 -18.62 18.14
CA GLU A 97 -21.40 -17.24 18.23
C GLU A 97 -20.52 -16.29 17.41
N ILE A 98 -21.16 -15.43 16.61
CA ILE A 98 -20.48 -14.63 15.59
C ILE A 98 -19.56 -13.57 16.21
N SER A 99 -19.94 -13.01 17.35
CA SER A 99 -19.10 -12.07 18.10
C SER A 99 -17.78 -12.72 18.54
N MET A 100 -17.85 -13.95 19.08
CA MET A 100 -16.68 -14.72 19.48
C MET A 100 -15.84 -15.12 18.26
N MET A 101 -16.49 -15.59 17.20
CA MET A 101 -15.85 -15.93 15.92
C MET A 101 -15.05 -14.75 15.37
N GLN A 102 -15.60 -13.52 15.38
CA GLN A 102 -14.87 -12.33 14.93
C GLN A 102 -13.59 -12.09 15.75
N GLY A 103 -13.65 -12.25 17.07
CA GLY A 103 -12.49 -12.08 17.95
C GLY A 103 -11.36 -13.06 17.61
N LEU A 104 -11.71 -14.34 17.44
CA LEU A 104 -10.79 -15.40 17.05
C LEU A 104 -10.25 -15.19 15.62
N ALA A 105 -11.12 -14.84 14.67
CA ALA A 105 -10.76 -14.56 13.28
C ALA A 105 -9.77 -13.40 13.17
N ARG A 106 -9.95 -12.32 13.94
CA ARG A 106 -9.02 -11.19 13.96
C ARG A 106 -7.64 -11.60 14.47
N LEU A 107 -7.57 -12.46 15.49
CA LEU A 107 -6.30 -12.97 15.99
C LEU A 107 -5.63 -13.88 14.96
N LEU A 108 -6.39 -14.75 14.30
CA LEU A 108 -5.90 -15.64 13.25
C LEU A 108 -5.40 -14.87 12.02
N ILE A 109 -6.14 -13.84 11.57
CA ILE A 109 -5.67 -12.88 10.56
C ILE A 109 -4.35 -12.26 11.01
N ASN A 110 -4.27 -11.82 12.28
CA ASN A 110 -3.06 -11.20 12.78
C ASN A 110 -1.88 -12.17 12.80
N LEU A 111 -2.07 -13.47 13.10
CA LEU A 111 -1.03 -14.50 13.01
C LEU A 111 -0.56 -14.75 11.57
N LEU A 112 -1.50 -14.86 10.62
CA LEU A 112 -1.22 -15.13 9.21
C LEU A 112 -0.78 -13.88 8.40
N LYS A 113 -0.87 -12.68 8.98
CA LYS A 113 -0.58 -11.39 8.30
C LYS A 113 0.80 -11.34 7.66
N LYS A 114 1.83 -11.85 8.34
CA LYS A 114 3.23 -11.85 7.86
C LYS A 114 3.53 -13.17 7.15
N ARG A 115 3.12 -13.26 5.88
CA ARG A 115 3.24 -14.46 5.04
C ARG A 115 4.67 -14.99 4.92
N GLU A 116 5.68 -14.12 5.01
CA GLU A 116 7.10 -14.46 4.88
C GLU A 116 7.60 -15.48 5.93
N LEU A 117 6.88 -15.65 7.04
CA LEU A 117 7.35 -16.42 8.20
C LEU A 117 7.02 -17.92 8.14
N LEU A 118 5.99 -18.32 7.40
CA LEU A 118 5.53 -19.70 7.29
C LEU A 118 5.44 -20.08 5.82
N SER A 119 6.08 -21.18 5.44
CA SER A 119 5.92 -21.77 4.12
C SER A 119 4.67 -22.67 4.08
N ARG A 120 4.37 -23.20 2.90
CA ARG A 120 3.28 -24.17 2.72
C ARG A 120 3.62 -25.55 3.28
N GLU A 121 4.90 -25.90 3.38
CA GLU A 121 5.36 -27.15 3.99
C GLU A 121 5.10 -27.14 5.50
N ASP A 122 5.14 -25.97 6.13
CA ASP A 122 4.90 -25.82 7.57
C ASP A 122 3.42 -25.88 7.94
N LEU A 123 2.55 -25.44 7.03
CA LEU A 123 1.15 -25.20 7.31
C LEU A 123 0.25 -25.51 6.11
N GLU A 124 -0.64 -26.46 6.33
CA GLU A 124 -1.74 -26.79 5.42
C GLU A 124 -3.09 -26.59 6.14
N LEU A 125 -4.00 -25.86 5.48
CA LEU A 125 -5.34 -25.54 5.98
C LEU A 125 -6.41 -26.03 4.99
N ARG A 126 -7.45 -26.69 5.52
CA ARG A 126 -8.57 -27.20 4.73
C ARG A 126 -9.52 -26.07 4.34
N TRP A 127 -9.77 -25.82 3.06
CA TRP A 127 -10.60 -24.68 2.63
C TRP A 127 -12.11 -24.83 2.91
N ARG A 128 -12.65 -26.06 2.91
CA ARG A 128 -14.10 -26.32 3.01
C ARG A 128 -14.77 -25.73 4.26
N PRO A 129 -14.24 -25.87 5.49
CA PRO A 129 -14.86 -25.26 6.67
C PRO A 129 -14.95 -23.73 6.60
N LEU A 130 -13.99 -23.06 5.96
CA LEU A 130 -14.06 -21.62 5.73
C LEU A 130 -15.13 -21.26 4.69
N TYR A 131 -15.26 -22.07 3.65
CA TYR A 131 -16.31 -21.89 2.65
C TYR A 131 -17.70 -22.05 3.24
N GLU A 132 -17.95 -23.11 4.02
CA GLU A 132 -19.22 -23.31 4.72
C GLU A 132 -19.53 -22.18 5.70
N LEU A 133 -18.53 -21.71 6.45
CA LEU A 133 -18.66 -20.57 7.34
C LEU A 133 -19.03 -19.28 6.57
N HIS A 134 -18.39 -19.08 5.43
CA HIS A 134 -18.60 -17.91 4.57
C HIS A 134 -20.00 -17.94 3.91
N ASP A 135 -20.40 -19.06 3.31
CA ASP A 135 -21.71 -19.25 2.67
C ASP A 135 -22.84 -19.08 3.71
N ARG A 136 -22.70 -19.66 4.90
CA ARG A 136 -23.69 -19.53 5.99
C ARG A 136 -23.96 -18.09 6.41
N ILE A 137 -22.92 -17.25 6.41
CA ILE A 137 -23.01 -15.87 6.90
C ILE A 137 -23.39 -14.91 5.77
N LEU A 138 -22.68 -14.92 4.63
CA LEU A 138 -22.93 -13.96 3.55
C LEU A 138 -24.15 -14.30 2.71
N PHE A 139 -24.47 -15.58 2.55
CA PHE A 139 -25.61 -16.06 1.77
C PHE A 139 -26.66 -16.67 2.69
N SER A 140 -26.85 -16.06 3.87
CA SER A 140 -27.77 -16.53 4.88
C SER A 140 -29.23 -16.47 4.39
N LYS A 141 -29.90 -17.62 4.37
CA LYS A 141 -31.32 -17.73 4.00
C LYS A 141 -32.26 -17.09 5.03
N THR A 142 -31.77 -16.72 6.20
CA THR A 142 -32.60 -16.29 7.34
C THR A 142 -32.29 -14.86 7.82
N GLU A 143 -31.24 -14.22 7.29
CA GLU A 143 -30.91 -12.83 7.63
C GLU A 143 -31.96 -11.85 7.10
N HIS A 144 -32.39 -11.99 5.84
CA HIS A 144 -33.44 -11.15 5.25
C HIS A 144 -34.81 -11.32 5.95
N LEU A 145 -34.99 -12.42 6.69
CA LEU A 145 -36.17 -12.68 7.53
C LEU A 145 -36.04 -12.08 8.94
N GLY A 146 -34.91 -11.45 9.28
CA GLY A 146 -34.64 -10.86 10.60
C GLY A 146 -34.32 -11.87 11.71
N LEU A 147 -34.11 -13.15 11.36
CA LEU A 147 -33.82 -14.21 12.33
C LEU A 147 -32.36 -14.21 12.78
N ASN A 148 -31.46 -13.67 11.96
CA ASN A 148 -30.04 -13.52 12.27
C ASN A 148 -29.65 -12.05 12.19
N TRP A 149 -28.88 -11.59 13.18
CA TRP A 149 -28.34 -10.23 13.24
C TRP A 149 -26.82 -10.31 13.19
N PHE A 150 -26.23 -9.96 12.05
CA PHE A 150 -24.79 -9.97 11.88
C PHE A 150 -24.21 -8.57 12.08
N PRO A 151 -23.09 -8.43 12.81
CA PRO A 151 -22.38 -7.16 12.85
C PRO A 151 -21.92 -6.73 11.46
N ASN A 152 -22.04 -5.43 11.14
CA ASN A 152 -21.66 -4.86 9.83
C ASN A 152 -20.20 -5.16 9.41
N SER A 153 -19.31 -5.47 10.36
CA SER A 153 -17.91 -5.78 10.10
C SER A 153 -17.63 -7.25 9.76
N VAL A 154 -18.58 -8.18 9.97
CA VAL A 154 -18.33 -9.63 9.83
C VAL A 154 -17.85 -9.98 8.43
N GLU A 155 -18.51 -9.44 7.41
CA GLU A 155 -18.19 -9.70 6.01
C GLU A 155 -16.71 -9.35 5.70
N SER A 156 -16.29 -8.15 6.12
CA SER A 156 -14.92 -7.66 5.90
C SER A 156 -13.86 -8.52 6.62
N VAL A 157 -14.19 -8.99 7.84
CA VAL A 157 -13.30 -9.84 8.65
C VAL A 157 -13.17 -11.21 8.02
N LEU A 158 -14.28 -11.84 7.61
CA LEU A 158 -14.27 -13.14 6.95
C LEU A 158 -13.54 -13.09 5.61
N LYS A 159 -13.80 -12.08 4.78
CA LYS A 159 -13.07 -11.88 3.52
C LYS A 159 -11.57 -11.76 3.78
N THR A 160 -11.16 -11.02 4.80
CA THR A 160 -9.73 -10.89 5.17
C THR A 160 -9.15 -12.19 5.73
N LEU A 161 -9.93 -12.95 6.50
CA LEU A 161 -9.55 -14.25 7.02
C LEU A 161 -9.26 -15.23 5.89
N VAL A 162 -10.19 -15.40 4.95
CA VAL A 162 -10.00 -16.28 3.80
C VAL A 162 -8.79 -15.84 2.98
N LYS A 163 -8.64 -14.54 2.70
CA LYS A 163 -7.44 -13.98 2.02
C LYS A 163 -6.12 -14.27 2.75
N SER A 164 -6.16 -14.47 4.07
CA SER A 164 -4.98 -14.78 4.90
C SER A 164 -4.67 -16.28 4.92
N CYS A 165 -5.70 -17.14 4.92
CA CYS A 165 -5.55 -18.60 4.90
C CYS A 165 -5.26 -19.17 3.51
N ARG A 166 -5.71 -18.50 2.45
CA ARG A 166 -5.64 -18.96 1.06
C ARG A 166 -4.25 -19.46 0.57
N PRO A 167 -3.12 -18.82 0.93
CA PRO A 167 -1.80 -19.33 0.52
C PRO A 167 -1.47 -20.72 1.05
N TYR A 168 -2.14 -21.16 2.11
CA TYR A 168 -1.88 -22.42 2.82
C TYR A 168 -2.91 -23.51 2.50
N PHE A 169 -3.74 -23.33 1.46
CA PHE A 169 -4.65 -24.39 1.02
C PHE A 169 -3.88 -25.54 0.35
N ALA A 170 -4.45 -26.74 0.42
CA ALA A 170 -3.94 -27.95 -0.22
C ALA A 170 -3.77 -27.77 -1.75
N GLU A 171 -2.92 -28.59 -2.37
CA GLU A 171 -2.72 -28.56 -3.83
C GLU A 171 -3.97 -28.98 -4.61
N SER A 172 -4.77 -29.91 -4.08
CA SER A 172 -6.03 -30.36 -4.70
C SER A 172 -7.15 -29.32 -4.59
N ALA A 173 -6.99 -28.31 -3.73
CA ALA A 173 -8.06 -27.39 -3.40
C ALA A 173 -8.58 -26.61 -4.62
N THR A 174 -7.70 -26.23 -5.54
CA THR A 174 -8.11 -25.51 -6.76
C THR A 174 -9.09 -26.33 -7.59
N GLN A 175 -8.78 -27.61 -7.82
CA GLN A 175 -9.64 -28.50 -8.62
C GLN A 175 -10.99 -28.72 -7.92
N GLU A 176 -10.97 -29.02 -6.62
CA GLU A 176 -12.21 -29.21 -5.84
C GLU A 176 -13.09 -27.95 -5.84
N MET A 177 -12.50 -26.76 -5.73
CA MET A 177 -13.22 -25.49 -5.80
C MET A 177 -13.83 -25.25 -7.19
N LEU A 178 -13.11 -25.58 -8.25
CA LEU A 178 -13.62 -25.47 -9.62
C LEU A 178 -14.78 -26.43 -9.84
N ASP A 179 -14.66 -27.68 -9.41
CA ASP A 179 -15.72 -28.69 -9.57
C ASP A 179 -17.00 -28.29 -8.81
N GLU A 180 -16.86 -27.62 -7.66
CA GLU A 180 -18.00 -27.16 -6.87
C GLU A 180 -18.66 -25.87 -7.42
N TRP A 181 -17.88 -24.92 -7.93
CA TRP A 181 -18.40 -23.60 -8.33
C TRP A 181 -18.62 -23.42 -9.83
N ARG A 182 -17.98 -24.23 -10.71
CA ARG A 182 -18.26 -24.21 -12.16
C ARG A 182 -19.73 -24.41 -12.51
N PRO A 183 -20.51 -25.30 -11.85
CA PRO A 183 -21.93 -25.45 -12.13
C PRO A 183 -22.77 -24.18 -11.89
N LEU A 184 -22.25 -23.24 -11.08
CA LEU A 184 -22.90 -21.97 -10.77
C LEU A 184 -22.61 -20.87 -11.81
N LEU A 185 -21.76 -21.14 -12.82
CA LEU A 185 -21.40 -20.20 -13.88
C LEU A 185 -22.51 -20.06 -14.94
N CYS A 186 -23.72 -19.69 -14.52
CA CYS A 186 -24.82 -19.35 -15.43
C CYS A 186 -24.87 -17.82 -15.65
N PRO A 187 -24.46 -17.26 -16.82
CA PRO A 187 -24.35 -15.82 -17.01
C PRO A 187 -25.66 -15.03 -16.86
N PHE A 188 -26.80 -15.73 -16.89
CA PHE A 188 -28.13 -15.16 -16.84
C PHE A 188 -28.75 -15.16 -15.43
N ASP A 189 -28.10 -15.79 -14.45
CA ASP A 189 -28.61 -15.95 -13.09
C ASP A 189 -27.70 -15.26 -12.05
N VAL A 190 -28.28 -14.93 -10.90
CA VAL A 190 -27.58 -14.29 -9.76
C VAL A 190 -26.50 -15.21 -9.19
N THR A 191 -26.62 -16.52 -9.42
CA THR A 191 -25.62 -17.54 -9.04
C THR A 191 -24.24 -17.28 -9.65
N MET A 192 -24.16 -16.61 -10.81
CA MET A 192 -22.87 -16.19 -11.40
C MET A 192 -22.11 -15.22 -10.50
N GLN A 193 -22.80 -14.22 -9.93
CA GLN A 193 -22.18 -13.27 -8.99
C GLN A 193 -21.58 -14.01 -7.79
N ARG A 194 -22.34 -14.98 -7.27
CA ARG A 194 -21.89 -15.81 -6.14
C ARG A 194 -20.65 -16.63 -6.51
N ALA A 195 -20.67 -17.32 -7.66
CA ALA A 195 -19.55 -18.13 -8.14
C ALA A 195 -18.27 -17.28 -8.28
N ILE A 196 -18.35 -16.15 -8.97
CA ILE A 196 -17.18 -15.28 -9.21
C ILE A 196 -16.69 -14.63 -7.91
N SER A 197 -17.58 -14.32 -6.97
CA SER A 197 -17.18 -13.85 -5.63
C SER A 197 -16.38 -14.92 -4.86
N TYR A 198 -16.74 -16.20 -5.02
CA TYR A 198 -15.99 -17.31 -4.42
C TYR A 198 -14.63 -17.51 -5.12
N PHE A 199 -14.57 -17.44 -6.45
CA PHE A 199 -13.31 -17.49 -7.18
C PHE A 199 -12.37 -16.33 -6.78
N GLU A 200 -12.86 -15.10 -6.70
CA GLU A 200 -12.06 -13.98 -6.20
C GLU A 200 -11.54 -14.28 -4.79
N LEU A 201 -12.38 -14.79 -3.90
CA LEU A 201 -12.00 -14.89 -2.50
C LEU A 201 -11.10 -16.09 -2.19
N PHE A 202 -11.40 -17.27 -2.72
CA PHE A 202 -10.78 -18.54 -2.31
C PHE A 202 -9.70 -19.06 -3.25
N LEU A 203 -9.78 -18.77 -4.56
CA LEU A 203 -8.94 -19.44 -5.55
C LEU A 203 -7.44 -19.09 -5.36
N PRO A 204 -6.56 -20.07 -5.07
CA PRO A 204 -5.16 -19.82 -4.81
C PRO A 204 -4.41 -19.30 -6.04
N THR A 205 -3.60 -18.26 -5.85
CA THR A 205 -2.74 -17.66 -6.91
C THR A 205 -1.25 -17.77 -6.58
N THR A 206 -0.89 -18.11 -5.34
CA THR A 206 0.51 -18.12 -4.85
C THR A 206 1.15 -19.51 -4.88
N LEU A 207 0.69 -20.41 -5.78
CA LEU A 207 1.33 -21.72 -5.95
C LEU A 207 2.75 -21.54 -6.53
N PRO A 208 3.73 -22.39 -6.16
CA PRO A 208 5.05 -22.35 -6.76
C PRO A 208 5.00 -22.77 -8.24
N PRO A 209 6.01 -22.41 -9.04
CA PRO A 209 6.05 -22.69 -10.49
C PRO A 209 5.83 -24.15 -10.87
N GLU A 210 6.36 -25.08 -10.06
CA GLU A 210 6.23 -26.53 -10.23
C GLU A 210 4.77 -27.01 -10.16
N LEU A 211 3.90 -26.26 -9.48
CA LEU A 211 2.50 -26.61 -9.24
C LEU A 211 1.52 -25.69 -9.97
N HIS A 212 1.99 -24.86 -10.91
CA HIS A 212 1.12 -23.97 -11.69
C HIS A 212 0.06 -24.75 -12.49
N ASP A 213 0.35 -25.99 -12.89
CA ASP A 213 -0.58 -26.89 -13.59
C ASP A 213 -1.78 -27.29 -12.72
N LYS A 214 -1.61 -27.31 -11.38
CA LYS A 214 -2.69 -27.53 -10.40
C LYS A 214 -3.31 -26.22 -9.89
N GLY A 215 -2.84 -25.09 -10.41
CA GLY A 215 -3.20 -23.74 -9.97
C GLY A 215 -3.99 -23.00 -11.02
N PHE A 216 -3.45 -21.85 -11.44
CA PHE A 216 -4.16 -20.95 -12.33
C PHE A 216 -4.36 -21.50 -13.75
N LYS A 217 -3.49 -22.40 -14.22
CA LYS A 217 -3.64 -22.99 -15.57
C LYS A 217 -4.93 -23.81 -15.74
N LEU A 218 -5.55 -24.26 -14.65
CA LEU A 218 -6.81 -25.02 -14.71
C LEU A 218 -8.03 -24.15 -15.08
N TRP A 219 -7.96 -22.84 -14.86
CA TRP A 219 -9.11 -21.95 -14.94
C TRP A 219 -8.85 -20.63 -15.67
N PHE A 220 -7.58 -20.24 -15.87
CA PHE A 220 -7.21 -18.96 -16.45
C PHE A 220 -7.79 -18.77 -17.85
N ASP A 221 -7.58 -19.73 -18.76
CA ASP A 221 -8.03 -19.65 -20.15
C ASP A 221 -9.56 -19.62 -20.27
N GLU A 222 -10.26 -20.39 -19.42
CA GLU A 222 -11.71 -20.41 -19.34
C GLU A 222 -12.26 -19.05 -18.89
N LEU A 223 -11.75 -18.54 -17.76
CA LEU A 223 -12.25 -17.30 -17.17
C LEU A 223 -11.85 -16.05 -17.98
N ILE A 224 -10.67 -16.02 -18.59
CA ILE A 224 -10.27 -14.89 -19.45
C ILE A 224 -11.12 -14.87 -20.72
N THR A 225 -11.41 -16.03 -21.30
CA THR A 225 -12.29 -16.12 -22.48
C THR A 225 -13.71 -15.70 -22.13
N LEU A 226 -14.23 -16.15 -20.98
CA LEU A 226 -15.52 -15.70 -20.46
C LEU A 226 -15.55 -14.18 -20.32
N TRP A 227 -14.54 -13.59 -19.67
CA TRP A 227 -14.47 -12.14 -19.49
C TRP A 227 -14.45 -11.38 -20.82
N LEU A 228 -13.64 -11.83 -21.78
CA LEU A 228 -13.54 -11.20 -23.10
C LEU A 228 -14.82 -11.34 -23.94
N SER A 229 -15.62 -12.37 -23.69
CA SER A 229 -16.91 -12.58 -24.38
C SER A 229 -18.02 -11.65 -23.88
N VAL A 230 -17.92 -11.16 -22.64
CA VAL A 230 -18.98 -10.38 -22.01
C VAL A 230 -18.69 -8.88 -22.16
N GLN A 231 -19.56 -8.18 -22.89
CA GLN A 231 -19.43 -6.73 -23.15
C GLN A 231 -20.37 -5.86 -22.29
N ASN A 232 -21.23 -6.49 -21.47
CA ASN A 232 -22.34 -5.83 -20.78
C ASN A 232 -21.98 -5.20 -19.42
N LEU A 233 -20.71 -5.21 -19.03
CA LEU A 233 -20.21 -4.72 -17.73
C LEU A 233 -21.04 -5.19 -16.51
N PRO A 234 -21.18 -6.50 -16.29
CA PRO A 234 -21.95 -7.03 -15.17
C PRO A 234 -21.27 -6.74 -13.83
N SER A 235 -22.04 -6.72 -12.73
CA SER A 235 -21.52 -6.47 -11.38
C SER A 235 -20.45 -7.47 -10.94
N TRP A 236 -20.39 -8.66 -11.53
CA TRP A 236 -19.42 -9.69 -11.20
C TRP A 236 -18.07 -9.48 -11.89
N GLU A 237 -18.02 -8.67 -12.94
CA GLU A 237 -16.78 -8.40 -13.69
C GLU A 237 -15.69 -7.82 -12.78
N LEU A 238 -16.11 -6.99 -11.81
CA LEU A 238 -15.22 -6.41 -10.81
C LEU A 238 -14.48 -7.47 -9.98
N HIS A 239 -15.18 -8.52 -9.56
CA HIS A 239 -14.58 -9.64 -8.82
C HIS A 239 -13.58 -10.41 -9.69
N LEU A 240 -13.86 -10.52 -10.98
CA LEU A 240 -12.99 -11.21 -11.93
C LEU A 240 -11.73 -10.40 -12.23
N VAL A 241 -11.87 -9.08 -12.39
CA VAL A 241 -10.77 -8.13 -12.46
C VAL A 241 -9.86 -8.25 -11.23
N ASN A 242 -10.43 -8.31 -10.02
CA ASN A 242 -9.68 -8.46 -8.78
C ASN A 242 -8.93 -9.79 -8.69
N LEU A 243 -9.50 -10.86 -9.24
CA LEU A 243 -8.84 -12.16 -9.34
C LEU A 243 -7.63 -12.10 -10.28
N PHE A 244 -7.78 -11.54 -11.48
CA PHE A 244 -6.69 -11.41 -12.45
C PHE A 244 -5.60 -10.44 -11.98
N ALA A 245 -5.99 -9.33 -11.36
CA ALA A 245 -5.11 -8.38 -10.70
C ALA A 245 -4.21 -9.05 -9.65
N ARG A 246 -4.80 -9.92 -8.81
CA ARG A 246 -4.04 -10.72 -7.85
C ARG A 246 -3.11 -11.70 -8.56
N LEU A 247 -3.63 -12.44 -9.55
CA LEU A 247 -2.88 -13.44 -10.31
C LEU A 247 -1.64 -12.82 -10.97
N ALA A 248 -1.81 -11.67 -11.63
CA ALA A 248 -0.75 -10.92 -12.28
C ALA A 248 0.34 -10.48 -11.29
N ASN A 249 -0.04 -10.02 -10.10
CA ASN A 249 0.92 -9.63 -9.06
C ASN A 249 1.67 -10.84 -8.51
N ASP A 250 1.01 -11.96 -8.27
CA ASP A 250 1.65 -13.13 -7.65
C ASP A 250 2.59 -13.86 -8.65
N ASN A 251 2.22 -13.95 -9.94
CA ASN A 251 2.91 -14.76 -10.96
C ASN A 251 3.54 -13.93 -12.10
N ILE A 252 4.27 -12.86 -11.77
CA ILE A 252 4.99 -12.03 -12.75
C ILE A 252 6.01 -12.87 -13.53
N GLY A 253 5.92 -12.85 -14.86
CA GLY A 253 6.82 -13.58 -15.77
C GLY A 253 6.45 -15.02 -16.09
N TYR A 254 5.32 -15.51 -15.58
CA TYR A 254 4.82 -16.87 -15.84
C TYR A 254 3.56 -16.92 -16.71
N ILE A 255 2.89 -15.79 -16.90
CA ILE A 255 1.69 -15.66 -17.73
C ILE A 255 1.99 -14.64 -18.81
N ASP A 256 1.75 -15.02 -20.06
CA ASP A 256 1.79 -14.07 -21.17
C ASP A 256 0.48 -13.28 -21.23
N TRP A 257 0.57 -11.99 -20.93
CA TRP A 257 -0.57 -11.09 -20.97
C TRP A 257 -0.67 -10.31 -22.29
N ASP A 258 0.31 -10.40 -23.19
CA ASP A 258 0.37 -9.61 -24.44
C ASP A 258 -0.90 -9.71 -25.30
N PRO A 259 -1.48 -10.90 -25.54
CA PRO A 259 -2.72 -11.03 -26.32
C PRO A 259 -3.91 -10.30 -25.67
N HIS A 260 -3.86 -10.12 -24.35
CA HIS A 260 -4.94 -9.58 -23.55
C HIS A 260 -4.72 -8.11 -23.18
N ILE A 261 -3.48 -7.62 -23.15
CA ILE A 261 -3.11 -6.27 -22.69
C ILE A 261 -3.91 -5.17 -23.39
N SER A 262 -4.10 -5.22 -24.71
CA SER A 262 -4.85 -4.17 -25.42
C SER A 262 -6.32 -4.12 -25.00
N LYS A 263 -6.96 -5.27 -24.78
CA LYS A 263 -8.36 -5.36 -24.34
C LYS A 263 -8.50 -5.07 -22.85
N VAL A 264 -7.59 -5.61 -22.03
CA VAL A 264 -7.48 -5.34 -20.59
C VAL A 264 -7.32 -3.84 -20.37
N CYS A 265 -6.32 -3.20 -20.98
CA CYS A 265 -6.10 -1.76 -20.86
C CYS A 265 -7.32 -0.95 -21.34
N PHE A 266 -7.98 -1.34 -22.43
CA PHE A 266 -9.18 -0.66 -22.90
C PHE A 266 -10.36 -0.77 -21.90
N LEU A 267 -10.64 -1.98 -21.39
CA LEU A 267 -11.71 -2.21 -20.42
C LEU A 267 -11.41 -1.49 -19.10
N PHE A 268 -10.22 -1.70 -18.54
CA PHE A 268 -9.77 -1.11 -17.27
C PHE A 268 -9.74 0.42 -17.35
N TYR A 269 -9.08 1.01 -18.34
CA TYR A 269 -8.74 2.44 -18.34
C TYR A 269 -9.73 3.34 -19.08
N PHE A 270 -10.44 2.85 -20.11
CA PHE A 270 -11.38 3.66 -20.86
C PHE A 270 -12.82 3.43 -20.43
N GLN A 271 -13.25 2.19 -20.20
CA GLN A 271 -14.67 1.91 -19.96
C GLN A 271 -15.13 2.26 -18.53
N HIS A 272 -14.29 2.03 -17.51
CA HIS A 272 -14.64 2.31 -16.11
C HIS A 272 -14.46 3.79 -15.68
N PRO A 273 -13.38 4.50 -16.03
CA PRO A 273 -13.18 5.90 -15.63
C PRO A 273 -14.01 6.89 -16.45
N LEU A 274 -14.16 6.70 -17.77
CA LEU A 274 -14.91 7.60 -18.66
C LEU A 274 -16.44 7.38 -18.61
N ARG A 275 -16.94 6.43 -17.80
CA ARG A 275 -18.37 6.28 -17.50
C ARG A 275 -18.95 7.53 -16.81
N SER A 276 -18.12 8.39 -16.22
CA SER A 276 -18.56 9.72 -15.76
C SER A 276 -18.86 10.68 -16.91
N LEU A 277 -18.20 10.54 -18.06
CA LEU A 277 -18.40 11.38 -19.25
C LEU A 277 -19.51 10.84 -20.16
N LYS A 278 -19.65 9.51 -20.29
CA LYS A 278 -20.72 8.88 -21.10
C LYS A 278 -22.12 8.93 -20.46
N ARG A 279 -22.31 9.55 -19.30
CA ARG A 279 -23.63 9.79 -18.69
C ARG A 279 -24.57 10.69 -19.51
N LEU A 280 -24.07 11.28 -20.59
CA LEU A 280 -24.86 12.11 -21.50
C LEU A 280 -25.69 11.33 -22.52
N PHE A 281 -25.48 10.02 -22.74
CA PHE A 281 -26.11 9.31 -23.88
C PHE A 281 -26.99 8.09 -23.58
N PHE A 282 -27.04 7.56 -22.34
CA PHE A 282 -28.00 6.50 -22.00
C PHE A 282 -28.69 6.84 -20.69
N SER A 283 -29.93 7.35 -20.82
CA SER A 283 -30.86 7.56 -19.72
C SER A 283 -31.50 6.24 -19.30
N PHE A 284 -31.95 6.21 -18.03
CA PHE A 284 -32.82 5.20 -17.44
C PHE A 284 -32.31 3.75 -17.42
N VAL A 285 -31.57 3.39 -16.37
CA VAL A 285 -31.95 2.36 -15.39
C VAL A 285 -30.96 2.44 -14.24
N ALA A 286 -31.51 2.68 -13.05
CA ALA A 286 -30.82 2.77 -11.78
C ALA A 286 -30.10 1.46 -11.46
N HIS A 287 -28.82 1.54 -11.12
CA HIS A 287 -28.22 0.87 -9.96
C HIS A 287 -27.02 1.74 -9.54
N ALA A 288 -27.28 2.64 -8.60
CA ALA A 288 -26.22 3.08 -7.70
C ALA A 288 -25.76 1.86 -6.90
N HIS A 289 -24.52 1.91 -6.40
CA HIS A 289 -23.80 0.92 -5.60
C HIS A 289 -22.81 0.05 -6.39
N VAL A 290 -21.57 0.12 -5.90
CA VAL A 290 -20.34 -0.54 -6.36
C VAL A 290 -19.67 0.11 -7.58
N TRP A 291 -18.99 1.23 -7.32
CA TRP A 291 -17.88 1.65 -8.16
C TRP A 291 -16.69 0.70 -7.92
N PRO A 292 -15.89 0.35 -8.95
CA PRO A 292 -14.61 -0.32 -8.74
C PRO A 292 -13.73 0.49 -7.79
N ASP A 293 -13.11 -0.20 -6.85
CA ASP A 293 -12.08 0.41 -6.02
C ASP A 293 -10.87 0.72 -6.91
N ILE A 294 -10.27 1.90 -6.77
CA ILE A 294 -9.14 2.36 -7.60
C ILE A 294 -7.88 1.49 -7.42
N TYR A 295 -7.91 0.57 -6.46
CA TYR A 295 -6.96 -0.53 -6.36
C TYR A 295 -6.78 -1.21 -7.73
N ASP A 296 -7.85 -1.42 -8.48
CA ASP A 296 -7.91 -2.32 -9.63
C ASP A 296 -7.09 -1.77 -10.81
N LEU A 297 -7.06 -0.45 -10.97
CA LEU A 297 -6.34 0.23 -12.04
C LEU A 297 -4.82 0.29 -11.81
N THR A 298 -4.36 0.09 -10.58
CA THR A 298 -2.92 0.07 -10.25
C THR A 298 -2.24 -1.24 -10.60
N HIS A 299 -3.01 -2.27 -10.98
CA HIS A 299 -2.50 -3.59 -11.32
C HIS A 299 -1.92 -3.66 -12.73
N GLY A 300 -2.17 -2.66 -13.57
CA GLY A 300 -1.50 -2.49 -14.87
C GLY A 300 0.03 -2.47 -14.75
N VAL A 301 0.54 -2.07 -13.58
CA VAL A 301 1.97 -2.08 -13.25
C VAL A 301 2.56 -3.47 -13.32
N TYR A 302 1.81 -4.52 -12.98
CA TYR A 302 2.32 -5.90 -12.94
C TYR A 302 2.50 -6.50 -14.33
N PHE A 303 1.84 -5.95 -15.35
CA PHE A 303 2.03 -6.31 -16.75
C PHE A 303 3.22 -5.60 -17.40
N MET A 304 3.87 -4.66 -16.72
CA MET A 304 5.07 -3.98 -17.23
C MET A 304 6.32 -4.86 -17.04
N GLY A 305 7.36 -4.66 -17.85
CA GLY A 305 8.57 -5.47 -17.81
C GLY A 305 8.43 -6.80 -18.55
N GLY A 306 9.56 -7.44 -18.83
CA GLY A 306 9.63 -8.55 -19.79
C GLY A 306 10.12 -8.09 -21.17
N PRO A 307 10.25 -9.02 -22.13
CA PRO A 307 10.74 -8.72 -23.47
C PRO A 307 9.79 -7.82 -24.27
N SER A 308 8.49 -7.85 -23.97
CA SER A 308 7.48 -7.04 -24.64
C SER A 308 7.19 -5.75 -23.88
N LYS A 309 7.34 -4.61 -24.57
CA LYS A 309 7.08 -3.27 -24.01
C LYS A 309 5.64 -2.78 -24.29
N GLN A 310 4.73 -3.66 -24.72
CA GLN A 310 3.36 -3.31 -25.09
C GLN A 310 2.56 -2.68 -23.95
N ALA A 311 2.71 -3.19 -22.71
CA ALA A 311 2.05 -2.62 -21.54
C ALA A 311 2.45 -1.15 -21.28
N GLN A 312 3.75 -0.83 -21.42
CA GLN A 312 4.27 0.53 -21.24
C GLN A 312 3.77 1.46 -22.36
N ALA A 313 3.68 0.97 -23.61
CA ALA A 313 3.14 1.74 -24.73
C ALA A 313 1.65 2.08 -24.52
N GLN A 314 0.84 1.11 -24.07
CA GLN A 314 -0.58 1.33 -23.76
C GLN A 314 -0.77 2.31 -22.59
N LEU A 315 0.07 2.20 -21.55
CA LEU A 315 0.05 3.12 -20.41
C LEU A 315 0.44 4.55 -20.79
N SER A 316 1.44 4.70 -21.67
CA SER A 316 1.83 6.00 -22.21
C SER A 316 0.71 6.60 -23.08
N GLY A 317 0.11 5.79 -23.96
CA GLY A 317 -1.05 6.19 -24.76
C GLY A 317 -2.26 6.60 -23.92
N LEU A 318 -2.50 5.92 -22.80
CA LEU A 318 -3.51 6.30 -21.82
C LEU A 318 -3.23 7.67 -21.23
N PHE A 319 -2.05 7.88 -20.65
CA PHE A 319 -1.71 9.17 -20.01
C PHE A 319 -1.79 10.32 -21.00
N ASN A 320 -1.33 10.12 -22.24
CA ASN A 320 -1.50 11.10 -23.32
C ASN A 320 -2.98 11.42 -23.57
N SER A 321 -3.85 10.41 -23.59
CA SER A 321 -5.29 10.58 -23.80
C SER A 321 -5.99 11.31 -22.65
N ILE A 322 -5.55 11.08 -21.41
CA ILE A 322 -6.17 11.69 -20.21
C ILE A 322 -5.50 13.00 -19.77
N THR A 323 -4.40 13.41 -20.39
CA THR A 323 -3.61 14.61 -20.01
C THR A 323 -4.48 15.87 -19.98
N SER A 324 -5.39 16.04 -20.94
CA SER A 324 -6.30 17.18 -20.99
C SER A 324 -7.20 17.29 -19.75
N PHE A 325 -7.59 16.17 -19.13
CA PHE A 325 -8.43 16.15 -17.93
C PHE A 325 -7.68 16.55 -16.65
N PHE A 326 -6.34 16.56 -16.67
CA PHE A 326 -5.52 17.01 -15.53
C PHE A 326 -5.23 18.51 -15.55
N HIS A 327 -5.60 19.23 -16.61
CA HIS A 327 -5.43 20.67 -16.67
C HIS A 327 -6.25 21.36 -15.56
N PRO A 328 -5.70 22.33 -14.80
CA PRO A 328 -6.40 22.99 -13.69
C PRO A 328 -7.77 23.61 -14.03
N SER A 329 -7.97 24.01 -15.29
CA SER A 329 -9.26 24.53 -15.79
C SER A 329 -10.31 23.45 -15.99
N ASN A 330 -9.92 22.20 -16.21
CA ASN A 330 -10.80 21.07 -16.52
C ASN A 330 -11.20 20.32 -15.25
N HIS A 331 -11.99 20.98 -14.41
CA HIS A 331 -12.45 20.42 -13.15
C HIS A 331 -13.77 19.65 -13.30
N GLY A 332 -13.85 18.45 -12.72
CA GLY A 332 -15.07 17.67 -12.71
C GLY A 332 -15.04 16.46 -11.79
N ARG A 333 -16.15 15.72 -11.73
CA ARG A 333 -16.30 14.54 -10.86
C ARG A 333 -15.30 13.41 -11.15
N TRP A 334 -14.73 13.39 -12.35
CA TRP A 334 -13.70 12.43 -12.76
C TRP A 334 -12.35 12.69 -12.05
N LEU A 335 -12.05 13.95 -11.71
CA LEU A 335 -10.74 14.39 -11.26
C LEU A 335 -10.32 13.68 -9.97
N MET A 336 -11.24 13.52 -9.00
CA MET A 336 -10.96 12.81 -7.74
C MET A 336 -10.48 11.36 -7.96
N LYS A 337 -10.90 10.71 -9.05
CA LYS A 337 -10.50 9.33 -9.37
C LYS A 337 -9.20 9.28 -10.17
N LEU A 338 -9.05 10.22 -11.10
CA LEU A 338 -7.80 10.38 -11.86
C LEU A 338 -6.63 10.77 -10.95
N MET A 339 -6.85 11.62 -9.94
CA MET A 339 -5.85 11.97 -8.94
C MET A 339 -5.41 10.76 -8.09
N LYS A 340 -6.37 9.93 -7.65
CA LYS A 340 -6.05 8.68 -6.95
C LYS A 340 -5.29 7.68 -7.84
N LEU A 341 -5.61 7.59 -9.13
CA LEU A 341 -4.82 6.80 -10.08
C LEU A 341 -3.38 7.32 -10.15
N LEU A 342 -3.23 8.64 -10.33
CA LEU A 342 -1.95 9.34 -10.42
C LEU A 342 -1.09 9.13 -9.17
N GLN A 343 -1.70 9.16 -7.98
CA GLN A 343 -1.07 8.91 -6.69
C GLN A 343 -0.65 7.43 -6.52
N ARG A 344 -1.56 6.49 -6.83
CA ARG A 344 -1.38 5.07 -6.47
C ARG A 344 -0.51 4.30 -7.44
N LEU A 345 -0.48 4.69 -8.71
CA LEU A 345 0.27 3.99 -9.75
C LEU A 345 1.79 4.03 -9.50
N PRO A 346 2.43 5.19 -9.24
CA PRO A 346 3.85 5.25 -8.87
C PRO A 346 4.15 4.47 -7.58
N ALA A 347 3.25 4.53 -6.59
CA ALA A 347 3.40 3.78 -5.34
C ALA A 347 3.38 2.25 -5.57
N SER A 348 2.61 1.76 -6.54
CA SER A 348 2.64 0.34 -6.93
C SER A 348 3.95 -0.03 -7.64
N VAL A 349 4.50 0.83 -8.51
CA VAL A 349 5.81 0.60 -9.14
C VAL A 349 6.93 0.58 -8.09
N VAL A 350 6.94 1.51 -7.14
CA VAL A 350 7.91 1.53 -6.03
C VAL A 350 7.82 0.25 -5.20
N ARG A 351 6.60 -0.23 -4.88
CA ARG A 351 6.41 -1.51 -4.19
C ARG A 351 6.93 -2.71 -4.98
N ARG A 352 6.75 -2.70 -6.30
CA ARG A 352 7.30 -3.73 -7.20
C ARG A 352 8.83 -3.69 -7.25
N LEU A 353 9.44 -2.52 -7.41
CA LEU A 353 10.90 -2.35 -7.38
C LEU A 353 11.48 -2.78 -6.03
N HIS A 354 10.81 -2.49 -4.93
CA HIS A 354 11.21 -2.97 -3.61
C HIS A 354 11.19 -4.51 -3.53
N ARG A 355 10.14 -5.15 -4.07
CA ARG A 355 10.05 -6.61 -4.17
C ARG A 355 11.15 -7.23 -5.03
N GLU A 356 11.54 -6.57 -6.12
CA GLU A 356 12.54 -7.09 -7.08
C GLU A 356 14.00 -6.89 -6.63
N ARG A 357 14.31 -5.78 -5.93
CA ARG A 357 15.70 -5.37 -5.67
C ARG A 357 16.13 -5.44 -4.20
N TYR A 358 15.24 -5.05 -3.28
CA TYR A 358 15.62 -4.79 -1.89
C TYR A 358 15.04 -5.81 -0.90
N ARG A 359 13.98 -6.53 -1.29
CA ARG A 359 13.36 -7.52 -0.43
C ARG A 359 14.27 -8.74 -0.30
N LYS A 360 14.47 -9.18 0.94
CA LYS A 360 15.22 -10.40 1.24
C LYS A 360 14.53 -11.62 0.61
N PRO A 361 15.29 -12.65 0.17
CA PRO A 361 14.71 -13.90 -0.30
C PRO A 361 13.75 -14.49 0.75
N THR A 362 12.58 -14.93 0.28
CA THR A 362 11.55 -15.59 1.10
C THR A 362 11.04 -16.80 0.35
N TRP A 363 10.23 -17.65 0.97
CA TRP A 363 9.62 -18.82 0.30
C TRP A 363 8.65 -18.44 -0.83
N LEU A 364 8.22 -17.18 -0.90
CA LEU A 364 7.38 -16.69 -2.00
C LEU A 364 8.17 -16.75 -3.32
N THR A 365 7.49 -17.15 -4.39
CA THR A 365 8.09 -17.27 -5.73
C THR A 365 8.82 -15.97 -6.13
N PRO A 366 10.14 -16.03 -6.38
CA PRO A 366 10.90 -14.89 -6.85
C PRO A 366 10.50 -14.53 -8.28
N ILE A 367 10.68 -13.26 -8.64
CA ILE A 367 10.40 -12.79 -10.00
C ILE A 367 11.58 -13.19 -10.90
N PRO A 368 11.35 -13.85 -12.05
CA PRO A 368 12.42 -14.20 -13.00
C PRO A 368 13.18 -12.95 -13.48
N GLU A 369 14.51 -13.06 -13.65
CA GLU A 369 15.35 -11.94 -14.11
C GLU A 369 14.87 -11.33 -15.43
N SER A 370 14.33 -12.15 -16.34
CA SER A 370 13.81 -11.71 -17.64
C SER A 370 12.64 -10.72 -17.55
N HIS A 371 11.90 -10.71 -16.44
CA HIS A 371 10.70 -9.89 -16.25
C HIS A 371 10.85 -8.83 -15.15
N LYS A 372 12.07 -8.65 -14.63
CA LYS A 372 12.37 -7.53 -13.73
C LYS A 372 12.39 -6.21 -14.50
N LEU A 373 12.09 -5.12 -13.79
CA LEU A 373 12.09 -3.78 -14.39
C LEU A 373 13.52 -3.29 -14.63
N THR A 374 13.84 -3.05 -15.90
CA THR A 374 15.12 -2.47 -16.32
C THR A 374 15.18 -0.97 -16.00
N GLU A 375 16.39 -0.39 -16.02
CA GLU A 375 16.54 1.05 -15.83
C GLU A 375 15.85 1.85 -16.95
N GLU A 376 15.81 1.35 -18.17
CA GLU A 376 15.10 2.01 -19.27
C GLU A 376 13.59 2.02 -19.05
N ASP A 377 13.01 0.91 -18.60
CA ASP A 377 11.57 0.80 -18.36
C ASP A 377 11.10 1.76 -17.27
N ILE A 378 11.89 1.91 -16.20
CA ILE A 378 11.61 2.86 -15.12
C ILE A 378 11.69 4.30 -15.66
N THR A 379 12.69 4.62 -16.48
CA THR A 379 12.83 5.94 -17.09
C THR A 379 11.64 6.27 -18.00
N CYS A 380 11.22 5.33 -18.86
CA CYS A 380 10.06 5.48 -19.73
C CYS A 380 8.76 5.68 -18.93
N PHE A 381 8.58 4.92 -17.84
CA PHE A 381 7.44 5.07 -16.94
C PHE A 381 7.37 6.48 -16.34
N VAL A 382 8.48 6.96 -15.77
CA VAL A 382 8.54 8.31 -15.18
C VAL A 382 8.21 9.36 -16.23
N LYS A 383 8.85 9.32 -17.40
CA LYS A 383 8.59 10.26 -18.51
C LYS A 383 7.11 10.30 -18.93
N SER A 384 6.45 9.15 -19.00
CA SER A 384 5.04 9.06 -19.39
C SER A 384 4.08 9.74 -18.40
N MET A 385 4.46 9.83 -17.13
CA MET A 385 3.62 10.40 -16.06
C MET A 385 3.96 11.85 -15.72
N MET A 386 5.15 12.34 -16.09
CA MET A 386 5.62 13.67 -15.68
C MET A 386 4.63 14.79 -16.04
N GLN A 387 4.17 14.84 -17.28
CA GLN A 387 3.28 15.91 -17.74
C GLN A 387 1.92 15.91 -16.99
N PRO A 388 1.18 14.79 -16.89
CA PRO A 388 -0.03 14.73 -16.06
C PRO A 388 0.18 15.15 -14.60
N VAL A 389 1.29 14.72 -13.97
CA VAL A 389 1.58 15.03 -12.57
C VAL A 389 1.88 16.52 -12.37
N LEU A 390 2.66 17.12 -13.28
CA LEU A 390 2.99 18.54 -13.23
C LEU A 390 1.80 19.46 -13.51
N LEU A 391 0.79 18.99 -14.25
CA LEU A 391 -0.50 19.67 -14.40
C LEU A 391 -1.36 19.50 -13.15
N ALA A 392 -1.39 18.28 -12.59
CA ALA A 392 -2.14 17.94 -11.39
C ALA A 392 -1.66 18.70 -10.15
N MET A 393 -0.39 19.12 -10.11
CA MET A 393 0.17 19.95 -9.03
C MET A 393 -0.67 21.19 -8.73
N PHE A 394 -1.19 21.85 -9.78
CA PHE A 394 -2.00 23.07 -9.66
C PHE A 394 -3.50 22.79 -9.67
N SER A 395 -3.93 21.57 -9.35
CA SER A 395 -5.35 21.22 -9.30
C SER A 395 -6.11 22.00 -8.22
N LYS A 396 -7.33 22.44 -8.56
CA LYS A 396 -8.27 23.09 -7.62
C LYS A 396 -8.76 22.16 -6.50
N THR A 397 -8.64 20.85 -6.65
CA THR A 397 -9.01 19.86 -5.61
C THR A 397 -7.95 19.69 -4.53
N GLY A 398 -6.80 20.36 -4.65
CA GLY A 398 -5.64 20.20 -3.79
C GLY A 398 -4.48 19.45 -4.45
N SER A 399 -3.27 19.70 -3.95
CA SER A 399 -2.00 19.22 -4.50
C SER A 399 -1.47 17.94 -3.84
N LEU A 400 -2.13 17.43 -2.79
CA LEU A 400 -1.62 16.32 -1.97
C LEU A 400 -1.39 15.03 -2.76
N ASP A 401 -2.34 14.65 -3.63
CA ASP A 401 -2.23 13.43 -4.45
C ASP A 401 -1.08 13.53 -5.46
N ALA A 402 -0.85 14.73 -6.02
CA ALA A 402 0.27 15.02 -6.90
C ALA A 402 1.61 15.01 -6.15
N ALA A 403 1.67 15.58 -4.94
CA ALA A 403 2.85 15.54 -4.08
C ALA A 403 3.28 14.11 -3.74
N GLN A 404 2.33 13.22 -3.44
CA GLN A 404 2.61 11.80 -3.21
C GLN A 404 3.03 11.06 -4.48
N ALA A 405 2.47 11.42 -5.64
CA ALA A 405 2.94 10.89 -6.92
C ALA A 405 4.40 11.30 -7.18
N LEU A 406 4.72 12.59 -7.02
CA LEU A 406 6.08 13.14 -7.15
C LEU A 406 7.05 12.49 -6.17
N GLN A 407 6.67 12.28 -4.92
CA GLN A 407 7.48 11.56 -3.93
C GLN A 407 7.90 10.18 -4.45
N ASN A 408 6.95 9.37 -4.93
CA ASN A 408 7.23 8.04 -5.42
C ASN A 408 8.02 8.04 -6.74
N LEU A 409 7.78 9.01 -7.62
CA LEU A 409 8.56 9.18 -8.86
C LEU A 409 10.00 9.61 -8.57
N ALA A 410 10.20 10.52 -7.62
CA ALA A 410 11.51 11.02 -7.22
C ALA A 410 12.36 9.96 -6.48
N LEU A 411 11.73 8.96 -5.85
CA LEU A 411 12.46 7.77 -5.34
C LEU A 411 13.04 6.92 -6.47
N MET A 412 12.46 6.97 -7.68
CA MET A 412 12.91 6.18 -8.83
C MET A 412 13.87 6.94 -9.74
N ARG A 413 13.54 8.20 -10.07
CA ARG A 413 14.31 9.08 -10.97
C ARG A 413 14.28 10.53 -10.46
N PRO A 414 15.13 10.90 -9.49
CA PRO A 414 15.18 12.28 -8.99
C PRO A 414 15.56 13.28 -10.09
N GLU A 415 16.48 12.91 -10.99
CA GLU A 415 17.00 13.74 -12.09
C GLU A 415 15.92 14.25 -13.06
N LEU A 416 14.82 13.51 -13.23
CA LEU A 416 13.73 13.89 -14.13
C LEU A 416 12.58 14.60 -13.41
N VAL A 417 12.47 14.40 -12.10
CA VAL A 417 11.29 14.81 -11.31
C VAL A 417 11.56 16.11 -10.57
N ILE A 418 12.73 16.25 -9.97
CA ILE A 418 13.05 17.36 -9.09
C ILE A 418 13.25 18.67 -9.86
N PRO A 419 14.03 18.73 -10.96
CA PRO A 419 14.25 20.00 -11.66
C PRO A 419 12.96 20.68 -12.16
N PRO A 420 12.01 19.97 -12.81
CA PRO A 420 10.74 20.60 -13.22
C PRO A 420 9.87 21.10 -12.07
N VAL A 421 10.00 20.52 -10.86
CA VAL A 421 9.30 21.01 -9.67
C VAL A 421 10.01 22.25 -9.13
N LEU A 422 11.34 22.28 -9.10
CA LEU A 422 12.14 23.45 -8.71
C LEU A 422 11.88 24.65 -9.64
N GLU A 423 11.89 24.43 -10.96
CA GLU A 423 11.59 25.44 -11.99
C GLU A 423 10.23 26.11 -11.78
N LYS A 424 9.26 25.40 -11.19
CA LYS A 424 7.94 25.94 -10.85
C LYS A 424 7.87 26.52 -9.44
N THR A 425 8.72 26.05 -8.53
CA THR A 425 8.73 26.47 -7.12
C THR A 425 9.40 27.82 -6.94
N TYR A 426 10.55 28.06 -7.59
CA TYR A 426 11.26 29.34 -7.46
C TYR A 426 10.39 30.53 -7.90
N PRO A 427 9.71 30.50 -9.06
CA PRO A 427 8.78 31.57 -9.44
C PRO A 427 7.60 31.70 -8.46
N ALA A 428 7.05 30.58 -7.97
CA ALA A 428 5.93 30.60 -7.03
C ALA A 428 6.30 31.18 -5.65
N LEU A 429 7.58 31.13 -5.27
CA LEU A 429 8.11 31.78 -4.07
C LEU A 429 8.31 33.29 -4.25
N GLU A 430 8.55 33.74 -5.48
CA GLU A 430 8.76 35.16 -5.81
C GLU A 430 7.46 35.90 -6.12
N THR A 431 6.45 35.22 -6.67
CA THR A 431 5.19 35.85 -7.06
C THR A 431 4.27 36.12 -5.87
N LEU A 432 3.81 37.38 -5.77
CA LEU A 432 2.84 37.80 -4.74
C LEU A 432 1.38 37.65 -5.21
N THR A 433 1.15 37.42 -6.50
CA THR A 433 -0.18 37.46 -7.13
C THR A 433 -0.90 36.11 -7.16
N GLU A 434 -0.19 34.99 -6.97
CA GLU A 434 -0.73 33.63 -7.16
C GLU A 434 -0.49 32.72 -5.93
N PRO A 435 -1.12 33.00 -4.78
CA PRO A 435 -0.86 32.29 -3.51
C PRO A 435 -1.19 30.78 -3.57
N HIS A 436 -2.13 30.40 -4.44
CA HIS A 436 -2.48 29.00 -4.68
C HIS A 436 -1.33 28.18 -5.32
N GLN A 437 -0.43 28.83 -6.06
CA GLN A 437 0.74 28.15 -6.65
C GLN A 437 1.83 27.91 -5.60
N LEU A 438 2.03 28.86 -4.68
CA LEU A 438 2.98 28.72 -3.57
C LEU A 438 2.61 27.53 -2.68
N THR A 439 1.35 27.45 -2.25
CA THR A 439 0.88 26.34 -1.40
C THR A 439 0.98 24.98 -2.11
N ALA A 440 0.68 24.95 -3.42
CA ALA A 440 0.79 23.75 -4.24
C ALA A 440 2.24 23.25 -4.40
N THR A 441 3.17 24.17 -4.72
CA THR A 441 4.58 23.87 -4.95
C THR A 441 5.30 23.48 -3.66
N LEU A 442 5.07 24.18 -2.54
CA LEU A 442 5.63 23.80 -1.24
C LEU A 442 5.19 22.40 -0.78
N SER A 443 3.91 22.06 -0.96
CA SER A 443 3.39 20.72 -0.69
C SER A 443 4.09 19.64 -1.53
N CYS A 444 4.32 19.93 -2.81
CA CYS A 444 5.06 19.02 -3.69
C CYS A 444 6.54 18.90 -3.32
N MET A 445 7.17 20.00 -2.90
CA MET A 445 8.54 20.02 -2.41
C MET A 445 8.72 19.20 -1.12
N ILE A 446 7.75 19.25 -0.19
CA ILE A 446 7.73 18.37 0.99
C ILE A 446 7.76 16.90 0.57
N GLY A 447 6.99 16.54 -0.46
CA GLY A 447 6.96 15.17 -1.00
C GLY A 447 8.31 14.71 -1.53
N VAL A 448 9.06 15.59 -2.21
CA VAL A 448 10.38 15.27 -2.80
C VAL A 448 11.57 15.58 -1.89
N ALA A 449 11.36 16.15 -0.70
CA ALA A 449 12.41 16.63 0.19
C ALA A 449 13.48 15.58 0.50
N ARG A 450 13.09 14.34 0.80
CA ARG A 450 14.05 13.24 1.06
C ARG A 450 14.94 12.96 -0.15
N SER A 451 14.37 12.92 -1.35
CA SER A 451 15.13 12.67 -2.58
C SER A 451 16.01 13.86 -2.98
N LEU A 452 15.58 15.09 -2.67
CA LEU A 452 16.37 16.31 -2.90
C LEU A 452 17.61 16.34 -1.99
N VAL A 453 17.42 16.09 -0.69
CA VAL A 453 18.47 16.18 0.33
C VAL A 453 19.46 15.01 0.27
N SER A 454 19.04 13.82 -0.19
CA SER A 454 19.90 12.63 -0.18
C SER A 454 21.07 12.70 -1.19
N GLY A 455 21.11 13.65 -2.12
CA GLY A 455 22.26 13.90 -3.01
C GLY A 455 22.82 12.64 -3.67
N GLY A 456 22.01 11.91 -4.43
CA GLY A 456 22.40 10.63 -5.02
C GLY A 456 23.29 10.76 -6.26
N GLN A 457 23.85 9.64 -6.74
CA GLN A 457 24.68 9.57 -7.96
C GLN A 457 24.03 10.18 -9.21
N ARG A 458 22.70 10.26 -9.24
CA ARG A 458 21.92 10.75 -10.39
C ARG A 458 21.54 12.21 -10.32
N PHE A 459 21.56 12.81 -9.13
CA PHE A 459 21.24 14.22 -8.95
C PHE A 459 22.05 14.78 -7.77
N PRO A 460 23.37 15.00 -7.99
CA PRO A 460 24.26 15.47 -6.93
C PRO A 460 23.97 16.93 -6.53
N GLU A 461 23.43 17.75 -7.44
CA GLU A 461 23.11 19.17 -7.21
C GLU A 461 21.84 19.41 -6.35
N GLY A 462 21.12 18.35 -5.98
CA GLY A 462 19.86 18.51 -5.23
C GLY A 462 20.00 19.22 -3.89
N PRO A 463 20.94 18.81 -3.02
CA PRO A 463 21.13 19.42 -1.71
C PRO A 463 21.48 20.92 -1.75
N THR A 464 22.16 21.40 -2.80
CA THR A 464 22.54 22.81 -2.95
C THR A 464 21.34 23.75 -3.03
N HIS A 465 20.16 23.25 -3.45
CA HIS A 465 18.93 24.03 -3.48
C HIS A 465 18.23 24.16 -2.11
N MET A 466 18.65 23.40 -1.10
CA MET A 466 17.94 23.32 0.18
C MET A 466 17.91 24.65 0.93
N LEU A 467 19.07 25.26 1.16
CA LEU A 467 19.18 26.51 1.90
C LEU A 467 18.53 27.69 1.13
N PRO A 468 18.77 27.88 -0.19
CA PRO A 468 18.06 28.89 -0.95
C PRO A 468 16.53 28.78 -0.85
N LEU A 469 15.99 27.55 -0.89
CA LEU A 469 14.56 27.32 -0.72
C LEU A 469 14.08 27.62 0.69
N LEU A 470 14.83 27.25 1.73
CA LEU A 470 14.49 27.56 3.12
C LEU A 470 14.43 29.06 3.37
N MET A 471 15.45 29.80 2.92
CA MET A 471 15.52 31.26 3.05
C MET A 471 14.37 31.94 2.31
N ARG A 472 14.10 31.53 1.06
CA ARG A 472 13.01 32.08 0.24
C ARG A 472 11.61 31.70 0.73
N ALA A 473 11.48 30.63 1.51
CA ALA A 473 10.21 30.21 2.10
C ALA A 473 9.86 30.97 3.39
N LEU A 474 10.81 31.66 4.04
CA LEU A 474 10.57 32.40 5.29
C LEU A 474 9.43 33.45 5.21
N PRO A 475 9.26 34.23 4.12
CA PRO A 475 8.11 35.11 3.93
C PRO A 475 6.76 34.36 3.85
N GLY A 476 6.80 33.03 3.78
CA GLY A 476 5.67 32.13 3.91
C GLY A 476 5.00 32.16 5.28
N VAL A 477 5.73 32.55 6.34
CA VAL A 477 5.21 32.70 7.70
C VAL A 477 4.43 34.02 7.79
N ASP A 478 3.16 33.94 7.40
CA ASP A 478 2.27 35.09 7.25
C ASP A 478 1.08 34.97 8.21
N PRO A 479 0.85 35.93 9.13
CA PRO A 479 -0.33 35.91 10.01
C PRO A 479 -1.66 36.09 9.25
N ASN A 480 -1.64 36.61 8.03
CA ASN A 480 -2.85 36.88 7.25
C ASN A 480 -3.35 35.66 6.46
N ASP A 481 -2.47 34.72 6.14
CA ASP A 481 -2.81 33.50 5.38
C ASP A 481 -2.42 32.25 6.17
N PHE A 482 -3.39 31.71 6.92
CA PHE A 482 -3.23 30.50 7.71
C PHE A 482 -2.80 29.29 6.87
N SER A 483 -3.30 29.16 5.63
CA SER A 483 -3.00 27.99 4.78
C SER A 483 -1.57 28.04 4.29
N LYS A 484 -1.10 29.21 3.86
CA LYS A 484 0.29 29.47 3.47
C LYS A 484 1.25 29.32 4.65
N CYS A 485 0.88 29.82 5.82
CA CYS A 485 1.68 29.71 7.04
C CYS A 485 1.85 28.23 7.46
N MET A 486 0.76 27.46 7.47
CA MET A 486 0.79 26.04 7.87
C MET A 486 1.68 25.19 6.94
N ILE A 487 1.57 25.37 5.62
CA ILE A 487 2.42 24.62 4.69
C ILE A 487 3.89 25.03 4.77
N THR A 488 4.16 26.31 5.05
CA THR A 488 5.53 26.82 5.25
C THR A 488 6.16 26.23 6.50
N PHE A 489 5.42 26.13 7.62
CA PHE A 489 5.92 25.45 8.81
C PHE A 489 6.17 23.96 8.55
N GLN A 490 5.26 23.28 7.85
CA GLN A 490 5.45 21.88 7.49
C GLN A 490 6.68 21.70 6.57
N PHE A 491 6.90 22.63 5.64
CA PHE A 491 8.06 22.65 4.76
C PHE A 491 9.36 22.78 5.57
N ILE A 492 9.47 23.84 6.39
CA ILE A 492 10.65 24.08 7.23
C ILE A 492 10.92 22.89 8.16
N ALA A 493 9.90 22.40 8.87
CA ALA A 493 10.05 21.26 9.79
C ALA A 493 10.52 19.99 9.07
N THR A 494 10.04 19.74 7.84
CA THR A 494 10.48 18.58 7.05
C THR A 494 11.95 18.69 6.66
N PHE A 495 12.41 19.86 6.22
CA PHE A 495 13.81 20.04 5.80
C PHE A 495 14.79 20.04 6.98
N VAL A 496 14.44 20.72 8.07
CA VAL A 496 15.27 20.78 9.29
C VAL A 496 15.39 19.42 9.98
N THR A 497 14.40 18.53 9.85
CA THR A 497 14.51 17.16 10.38
C THR A 497 15.36 16.23 9.50
N LEU A 498 15.60 16.59 8.25
CA LEU A 498 16.41 15.80 7.31
C LEU A 498 17.89 16.16 7.35
N VAL A 499 18.25 17.36 7.80
CA VAL A 499 19.63 17.87 7.78
C VAL A 499 20.07 18.39 9.14
N PRO A 500 21.25 17.98 9.63
CA PRO A 500 21.83 18.59 10.82
C PRO A 500 22.22 20.04 10.51
N LEU A 501 21.58 21.01 11.19
CA LEU A 501 21.93 22.41 11.10
C LEU A 501 23.17 22.70 11.96
N VAL A 502 24.34 22.43 11.40
CA VAL A 502 25.64 22.70 12.01
C VAL A 502 26.47 23.49 11.01
N ASP A 503 27.09 24.57 11.46
CA ASP A 503 28.04 25.33 10.64
C ASP A 503 29.31 24.49 10.41
N CYS A 504 29.53 24.14 9.15
CA CYS A 504 30.65 23.35 8.67
C CYS A 504 31.55 24.16 7.72
N SER A 505 31.42 25.50 7.69
CA SER A 505 32.16 26.37 6.77
C SER A 505 33.67 26.30 6.95
N SER A 506 34.15 26.06 8.18
CA SER A 506 35.56 25.88 8.51
C SER A 506 36.20 24.64 7.85
N ALA A 507 35.41 23.63 7.49
CA ALA A 507 35.89 22.41 6.86
C ALA A 507 36.55 22.64 5.49
N LEU A 508 36.26 23.76 4.83
CA LEU A 508 36.88 24.16 3.57
C LEU A 508 38.39 24.40 3.66
N HIS A 509 38.87 24.75 4.85
CA HIS A 509 40.29 24.98 5.11
C HIS A 509 40.99 23.74 5.65
N GLU A 510 40.25 22.81 6.25
CA GLU A 510 40.78 21.63 6.94
C GLU A 510 40.80 20.37 6.07
N ARG A 511 39.93 20.29 5.05
CA ARG A 511 39.72 19.09 4.23
C ARG A 511 39.97 19.35 2.74
N THR A 512 40.79 18.50 2.13
CA THR A 512 41.12 18.53 0.69
C THR A 512 40.39 17.46 -0.12
N ASP A 513 39.57 16.63 0.52
CA ASP A 513 38.86 15.48 -0.05
C ASP A 513 37.40 15.77 -0.45
N LEU A 514 36.99 17.04 -0.43
CA LEU A 514 35.62 17.48 -0.74
C LEU A 514 35.36 17.56 -2.24
N THR A 515 34.18 17.11 -2.66
CA THR A 515 33.66 17.38 -4.01
C THR A 515 33.28 18.86 -4.18
N GLU A 516 33.17 19.34 -5.43
CA GLU A 516 32.79 20.72 -5.72
C GLU A 516 31.42 21.08 -5.12
N VAL A 517 30.45 20.17 -5.21
CA VAL A 517 29.12 20.34 -4.59
C VAL A 517 29.20 20.38 -3.07
N GLU A 518 29.99 19.51 -2.44
CA GLU A 518 30.18 19.54 -0.98
C GLU A 518 30.87 20.82 -0.51
N ARG A 519 31.79 21.36 -1.31
CA ARG A 519 32.44 22.65 -1.05
C ARG A 519 31.45 23.80 -1.08
N GLU A 520 30.57 23.85 -2.07
CA GLU A 520 29.49 24.84 -2.11
C GLU A 520 28.53 24.70 -0.92
N MET A 521 28.14 23.48 -0.57
CA MET A 521 27.28 23.22 0.59
C MET A 521 27.92 23.61 1.93
N CYS A 522 29.21 23.30 2.14
CA CYS A 522 29.92 23.69 3.35
C CYS A 522 30.03 25.21 3.44
N SER A 523 30.30 25.89 2.33
CA SER A 523 30.30 27.37 2.30
C SER A 523 28.92 27.95 2.65
N ALA A 524 27.85 27.35 2.14
CA ALA A 524 26.48 27.78 2.39
C ALA A 524 26.05 27.57 3.85
N SER A 525 26.66 26.62 4.58
CA SER A 525 26.29 26.31 5.97
C SER A 525 26.51 27.46 6.96
N ALA A 526 27.33 28.46 6.62
CA ALA A 526 27.50 29.67 7.43
C ALA A 526 26.19 30.49 7.57
N GLU A 527 25.29 30.41 6.59
CA GLU A 527 24.01 31.13 6.62
C GLU A 527 22.94 30.45 7.51
N PHE A 528 23.25 29.32 8.15
CA PHE A 528 22.28 28.67 9.05
C PHE A 528 21.94 29.54 10.27
N GLU A 529 22.90 30.33 10.76
CA GLU A 529 22.64 31.29 11.84
C GLU A 529 21.62 32.36 11.39
N ASP A 530 21.84 32.93 10.21
CA ASP A 530 20.94 33.92 9.61
C ASP A 530 19.53 33.35 9.38
N PHE A 531 19.44 32.10 8.91
CA PHE A 531 18.17 31.41 8.73
C PHE A 531 17.40 31.29 10.05
N VAL A 532 18.05 30.83 11.12
CA VAL A 532 17.40 30.63 12.43
C VAL A 532 16.97 31.97 13.02
N LEU A 533 17.80 33.00 12.94
CA LEU A 533 17.47 34.35 13.42
C LEU A 533 16.27 34.94 12.68
N GLN A 534 16.31 34.92 11.34
CA GLN A 534 15.20 35.44 10.53
C GLN A 534 13.91 34.64 10.73
N PHE A 535 14.01 33.32 10.90
CA PHE A 535 12.85 32.49 11.23
C PHE A 535 12.24 32.86 12.59
N MET A 536 13.07 33.06 13.61
CA MET A 536 12.61 33.45 14.95
C MET A 536 11.96 34.83 14.95
N ASP A 537 12.52 35.81 14.25
CA ASP A 537 11.92 37.14 14.12
C ASP A 537 10.52 37.07 13.49
N ARG A 538 10.36 36.28 12.42
CA ARG A 538 9.06 36.06 11.77
C ARG A 538 8.07 35.35 12.69
N HIS A 539 8.54 34.39 13.49
CA HIS A 539 7.70 33.68 14.45
C HIS A 539 7.22 34.59 15.59
N LEU A 540 8.11 35.45 16.11
CA LEU A 540 7.76 36.44 17.13
C LEU A 540 6.74 37.46 16.60
N LEU A 541 6.93 37.96 15.37
CA LEU A 541 5.95 38.84 14.70
C LEU A 541 4.59 38.16 14.53
N TYR A 542 4.57 36.89 14.13
CA TYR A 542 3.34 36.10 14.02
C TYR A 542 2.61 35.97 15.37
N LEU A 543 3.35 35.66 16.45
CA LEU A 543 2.78 35.57 17.80
C LEU A 543 2.21 36.90 18.28
N LEU A 544 2.95 38.00 18.09
CA LEU A 544 2.50 39.35 18.45
C LEU A 544 1.20 39.72 17.72
N HIS A 545 1.13 39.49 16.41
CA HIS A 545 -0.07 39.78 15.62
C HIS A 545 -1.28 38.93 16.07
N THR A 546 -1.05 37.65 16.39
CA THR A 546 -2.11 36.74 16.85
C THR A 546 -2.63 37.15 18.23
N LEU A 547 -1.74 37.55 19.14
CA LEU A 547 -2.11 38.05 20.47
C LEU A 547 -2.90 39.37 20.39
N ILE A 548 -2.45 40.30 19.53
CA ILE A 548 -3.18 41.56 19.29
C ILE A 548 -4.57 41.28 18.72
N SER A 549 -4.70 40.35 17.77
CA SER A 549 -5.99 39.96 17.19
C SER A 549 -6.93 39.22 18.16
N GLN A 550 -6.42 38.69 19.29
CA GLN A 550 -7.26 38.08 20.33
C GLN A 550 -7.66 39.07 21.44
N LEU A 551 -6.88 40.15 21.61
CA LEU A 551 -7.12 41.21 22.58
C LEU A 551 -8.04 42.32 22.05
N CYS A 552 -8.04 42.54 20.73
CA CYS A 552 -8.99 43.36 19.99
C CYS A 552 -10.19 42.52 19.55
#